data_AF-A0A2K0TWF0-F1
#
_entry.id   AF-A0A2K0TWF0-F1
#
_cell.length_a   1.000
_cell.length_b   1.000
_cell.length_c   1.000
_cell.angle_alpha   90.00
_cell.angle_beta   90.00
_cell.angle_gamma   90.00
#
_symmetry.space_group_name_H-M   'P 1'
#
loop_
_entity.id
_entity.type
_entity.pdbx_description
1 polymer ?
#
loop_
_entity_poly.entity_id
_entity_poly.type
_entity_poly.pdbx_seq_one_letter_code
_entity_poly.pdbx_strand_id
1 'polypeptide(L)'
;MCDVRRTFSISDLQLAPQNLDGTPAIPPSFTPTRLQSEIPHPGWIDLFPSPQLRDNLILAVEEFSINEDEILYDLIGDIFASIGCSPDDLGVTPDASKPAPNREPSPVVELNEEIVVSTPPPTTTGMTPLQEYRLRTFTPVSSNSTELGILSWSDPWDISGWEFTEKFFMKWGYLMQGCPDVINAANKWRTLRGEDPLVSDL
;
A
#
# COMPACT_ATOMS: atom_id res chain seq x y z
N MET A 1 10.73 -4.55 7.68
CA MET A 1 11.50 -4.71 6.41
C MET A 1 12.14 -3.39 5.94
N CYS A 2 11.88 -2.26 6.62
CA CYS A 2 12.12 -0.91 6.12
C CYS A 2 12.88 -0.01 7.12
N ASP A 3 13.80 -0.58 7.91
CA ASP A 3 14.49 0.15 8.98
C ASP A 3 15.44 1.25 8.48
N VAL A 4 15.82 1.20 7.19
CA VAL A 4 16.71 2.19 6.58
C VAL A 4 15.88 3.35 6.02
N ARG A 5 16.01 4.52 6.65
CA ARG A 5 15.48 5.79 6.15
C ARG A 5 16.49 6.45 5.21
N ARG A 6 16.01 6.98 4.09
CA ARG A 6 16.83 7.67 3.07
C ARG A 6 16.35 9.09 2.84
N THR A 7 17.26 9.95 2.41
CA THR A 7 16.95 11.27 1.82
C THR A 7 17.52 11.29 0.42
N PHE A 8 16.83 11.94 -0.52
CA PHE A 8 17.42 12.20 -1.83
C PHE A 8 18.34 13.40 -1.77
N SER A 9 19.59 13.24 -2.20
CA SER A 9 20.43 14.38 -2.55
C SER A 9 20.22 14.70 -4.02
N ILE A 10 20.07 15.99 -4.35
CA ILE A 10 20.09 16.46 -5.74
C ILE A 10 21.40 16.02 -6.45
N SER A 11 22.48 15.83 -5.69
CA SER A 11 23.75 15.33 -6.20
C SER A 11 23.65 13.88 -6.72
N ASP A 12 22.76 13.07 -6.14
CA ASP A 12 22.57 11.67 -6.55
C ASP A 12 21.96 11.59 -7.96
N LEU A 13 21.12 12.56 -8.33
CA LEU A 13 20.52 12.66 -9.66
C LEU A 13 21.54 13.03 -10.74
N GLN A 14 22.65 13.70 -10.38
CA GLN A 14 23.71 14.03 -11.34
C GLN A 14 24.48 12.79 -11.81
N LEU A 15 24.46 11.73 -11.00
CA LEU A 15 25.07 10.44 -11.32
C LEU A 15 24.10 9.49 -12.03
N ALA A 16 22.83 9.89 -12.19
CA ALA A 16 21.84 9.05 -12.84
C ALA A 16 22.20 8.83 -14.32
N PRO A 17 21.89 7.65 -14.89
CA PRO A 17 22.01 7.43 -16.32
C PRO A 17 21.28 8.52 -17.12
N GLN A 18 21.88 8.92 -18.23
CA GLN A 18 21.27 9.85 -19.18
C GLN A 18 20.77 9.08 -20.39
N ASN A 19 19.67 9.54 -20.96
CA ASN A 19 19.20 9.10 -22.27
C ASN A 19 20.23 9.48 -23.35
N LEU A 20 20.11 8.89 -24.53
CA LEU A 20 21.00 9.18 -25.66
C LEU A 20 20.95 10.66 -26.11
N ASP A 21 19.89 11.37 -25.78
CA ASP A 21 19.70 12.80 -26.04
C ASP A 21 20.24 13.71 -24.92
N GLY A 22 20.88 13.13 -23.89
CA GLY A 22 21.44 13.87 -22.74
C GLY A 22 20.41 14.29 -21.69
N THR A 23 19.13 13.93 -21.86
CA THR A 23 18.12 14.14 -20.82
C THR A 23 18.31 13.14 -19.68
N PRO A 24 17.95 13.48 -18.42
CA PRO A 24 17.95 12.50 -17.34
C PRO A 24 17.08 11.29 -17.71
N ALA A 25 17.59 10.06 -17.52
CA ALA A 25 16.82 8.85 -17.82
C ALA A 25 15.69 8.58 -16.82
N ILE A 26 15.57 9.41 -15.78
CA ILE A 26 14.54 9.28 -14.75
C ILE A 26 13.24 9.88 -15.30
N PRO A 27 12.14 9.09 -15.37
CA PRO A 27 10.84 9.61 -15.75
C PRO A 27 10.41 10.78 -14.83
N PRO A 28 9.69 11.80 -15.34
CA PRO A 28 9.25 12.93 -14.52
C PRO A 28 8.50 12.52 -13.24
N SER A 29 7.71 11.44 -13.30
CA SER A 29 6.95 10.86 -12.18
C SER A 29 7.83 10.35 -11.03
N PHE A 30 9.11 10.10 -11.28
CA PHE A 30 10.09 9.67 -10.27
C PHE A 30 11.12 10.74 -9.93
N THR A 31 10.87 11.99 -10.35
CA THR A 31 11.65 13.12 -9.83
C THR A 31 11.42 13.21 -8.31
N PRO A 32 12.47 13.33 -7.49
CA PRO A 32 12.31 13.49 -6.04
C PRO A 32 11.52 14.75 -5.69
N THR A 33 10.61 14.63 -4.74
CA THR A 33 9.89 15.78 -4.19
C THR A 33 10.77 16.56 -3.21
N ARG A 34 10.27 17.73 -2.78
CA ARG A 34 10.91 18.50 -1.73
C ARG A 34 10.95 17.73 -0.41
N LEU A 35 9.85 17.10 0.00
CA LEU A 35 9.81 16.34 1.25
C LEU A 35 10.76 15.15 1.22
N GLN A 36 10.89 14.46 0.08
CA GLN A 36 11.87 13.39 -0.09
C GLN A 36 13.33 13.85 0.06
N SER A 37 13.60 15.14 -0.11
CA SER A 37 14.95 15.72 0.08
C SER A 37 15.17 16.24 1.51
N GLU A 38 14.10 16.58 2.23
CA GLU A 38 14.16 17.19 3.55
C GLU A 38 13.93 16.19 4.70
N ILE A 39 13.14 15.14 4.45
CA ILE A 39 12.68 14.18 5.46
C ILE A 39 13.23 12.78 5.13
N PRO A 40 14.01 12.15 6.02
CA PRO A 40 14.38 10.75 5.88
C PRO A 40 13.11 9.88 5.86
N HIS A 41 12.96 9.01 4.85
CA HIS A 41 11.75 8.22 4.66
C HIS A 41 12.05 6.78 4.21
N PRO A 42 11.11 5.83 4.35
CA PRO A 42 11.25 4.49 3.83
C PRO A 42 11.37 4.45 2.30
N GLY A 43 12.33 3.68 1.78
CA GLY A 43 12.56 3.61 0.33
C GLY A 43 11.44 2.96 -0.49
N TRP A 44 10.49 2.26 0.14
CA TRP A 44 9.32 1.72 -0.56
C TRP A 44 8.36 2.82 -1.05
N ILE A 45 8.38 4.00 -0.40
CA ILE A 45 7.58 5.16 -0.83
C ILE A 45 8.05 5.66 -2.20
N ASP A 46 9.30 5.42 -2.60
CA ASP A 46 9.82 5.87 -3.88
C ASP A 46 9.25 5.11 -5.08
N LEU A 47 8.51 4.03 -4.85
CA LEU A 47 7.89 3.21 -5.89
C LEU A 47 6.60 3.84 -6.45
N PHE A 48 6.05 4.87 -5.80
CA PHE A 48 4.81 5.50 -6.23
C PHE A 48 5.07 6.63 -7.22
N PRO A 49 4.46 6.60 -8.42
CA PRO A 49 4.68 7.62 -9.44
C PRO A 49 3.98 8.96 -9.13
N SER A 50 2.99 8.99 -8.23
CA SER A 50 2.33 10.24 -7.82
C SER A 50 3.19 10.99 -6.79
N PRO A 51 3.66 12.22 -7.09
CA PRO A 51 4.47 13.00 -6.15
C PRO A 51 3.70 13.38 -4.88
N GLN A 52 2.42 13.75 -5.01
CA GLN A 52 1.60 14.13 -3.85
C GLN A 52 1.34 12.94 -2.93
N LEU A 53 1.12 11.74 -3.49
CA LEU A 53 0.94 10.54 -2.69
C LEU A 53 2.22 10.19 -1.92
N ARG A 54 3.40 10.33 -2.54
CA ARG A 54 4.69 10.15 -1.86
C ARG A 54 4.82 11.08 -0.66
N ASP A 55 4.51 12.35 -0.86
CA ASP A 55 4.55 13.37 0.20
C ASP A 55 3.58 13.03 1.35
N ASN A 56 2.34 12.61 1.02
CA ASN A 56 1.37 12.20 2.02
C ASN A 56 1.84 10.97 2.82
N LEU A 57 2.46 9.98 2.16
CA LEU A 57 3.01 8.79 2.80
C LEU A 57 4.20 9.10 3.71
N ILE A 58 5.06 10.05 3.31
CA ILE A 58 6.18 10.50 4.14
C ILE A 58 5.65 11.13 5.43
N LEU A 59 4.68 12.05 5.34
CA LEU A 59 4.08 12.66 6.52
C LEU A 59 3.35 11.62 7.38
N ALA A 60 2.60 10.71 6.77
CA ALA A 60 1.89 9.63 7.47
C ALA A 60 2.82 8.78 8.35
N VAL A 61 3.95 8.34 7.78
CA VAL A 61 4.88 7.45 8.50
C VAL A 61 5.76 8.23 9.47
N GLU A 62 6.31 9.38 9.05
CA GLU A 62 7.31 10.12 9.84
C GLU A 62 6.69 11.07 10.86
N GLU A 63 5.65 11.80 10.49
CA GLU A 63 5.02 12.80 11.38
C GLU A 63 3.92 12.16 12.23
N PHE A 64 3.08 11.33 11.62
CA PHE A 64 1.92 10.72 12.30
C PHE A 64 2.19 9.32 12.86
N SER A 65 3.40 8.78 12.66
CA SER A 65 3.80 7.46 13.17
C SER A 65 2.82 6.33 12.80
N ILE A 66 2.23 6.41 11.61
CA ILE A 66 1.37 5.34 11.09
C ILE A 66 2.22 4.08 10.90
N ASN A 67 1.65 2.93 11.28
CA ASN A 67 2.32 1.64 11.18
C ASN A 67 2.60 1.27 9.71
N GLU A 68 3.87 1.36 9.31
CA GLU A 68 4.30 1.06 7.94
C GLU A 68 4.09 -0.41 7.54
N ASP A 69 4.24 -1.35 8.48
CA ASP A 69 4.04 -2.78 8.20
C ASP A 69 2.57 -3.06 7.88
N GLU A 70 1.65 -2.31 8.51
CA GLU A 70 0.22 -2.42 8.24
C GLU A 70 -0.15 -1.86 6.86
N ILE A 71 0.40 -0.70 6.49
CA ILE A 71 0.23 -0.15 5.14
C ILE A 71 0.76 -1.16 4.12
N LEU A 72 1.99 -1.65 4.29
CA LEU A 72 2.63 -2.58 3.35
C LEU A 72 1.85 -3.89 3.23
N TYR A 73 1.34 -4.42 4.34
CA TYR A 73 0.52 -5.62 4.34
C TYR A 73 -0.77 -5.42 3.56
N ASP A 74 -1.46 -4.28 3.72
CA ASP A 74 -2.68 -4.03 2.94
C ASP A 74 -2.40 -3.65 1.48
N LEU A 75 -1.22 -3.06 1.21
CA LEU A 75 -0.78 -2.59 -0.10
C LEU A 75 -0.34 -3.73 -1.03
N ILE A 76 0.33 -4.71 -0.46
CA ILE A 76 1.02 -5.78 -1.20
C ILE A 76 0.44 -7.16 -0.83
N GLY A 77 -0.32 -7.25 0.26
CA GLY A 77 -0.85 -8.50 0.76
C GLY A 77 0.28 -9.47 1.11
N ASP A 78 0.02 -10.73 0.80
CA ASP A 78 0.98 -11.82 0.92
C ASP A 78 1.85 -11.96 -0.34
N ILE A 79 2.08 -10.93 -1.17
CA ILE A 79 2.88 -11.11 -2.41
C ILE A 79 4.24 -11.72 -2.10
N PHE A 80 4.88 -11.31 -1.01
CA PHE A 80 6.20 -11.82 -0.60
C PHE A 80 6.11 -13.29 -0.18
N ALA A 81 5.06 -13.69 0.55
CA ALA A 81 4.83 -15.10 0.87
C ALA A 81 4.46 -15.93 -0.39
N SER A 82 3.74 -15.32 -1.35
CA SER A 82 3.27 -15.95 -2.59
C SER A 82 4.39 -16.13 -3.62
N ILE A 83 5.41 -15.26 -3.62
CA ILE A 83 6.65 -15.41 -4.43
C ILE A 83 7.75 -16.19 -3.69
N GLY A 84 7.46 -16.73 -2.50
CA GLY A 84 8.41 -17.54 -1.71
C GLY A 84 9.45 -16.73 -0.92
N CYS A 85 9.34 -15.41 -0.86
CA CYS A 85 10.14 -14.56 0.03
C CYS A 85 9.54 -14.51 1.44
N SER A 86 9.57 -15.64 2.15
CA SER A 86 9.38 -15.62 3.60
C SER A 86 10.69 -15.14 4.28
N PRO A 87 10.63 -14.32 5.34
CA PRO A 87 11.82 -13.95 6.12
C PRO A 87 12.63 -15.16 6.63
N ASP A 88 12.01 -16.33 6.72
CA ASP A 88 12.63 -17.57 7.19
C ASP A 88 13.60 -18.21 6.17
N ASP A 89 13.60 -17.78 4.90
CA ASP A 89 14.36 -18.44 3.82
C ASP A 89 15.77 -17.86 3.59
N LEU A 90 16.15 -16.80 4.32
CA LEU A 90 17.50 -16.23 4.26
C LEU A 90 18.52 -16.96 5.15
N GLY A 91 18.11 -18.04 5.83
CA GLY A 91 18.90 -18.72 6.87
C GLY A 91 19.23 -20.20 6.68
N VAL A 92 18.74 -20.87 5.62
CA VAL A 92 18.93 -22.33 5.48
C VAL A 92 19.64 -22.65 4.17
N THR A 93 20.91 -23.05 4.27
CA THR A 93 21.61 -23.74 3.18
C THR A 93 20.77 -24.96 2.75
N PRO A 94 20.49 -25.17 1.46
CA PRO A 94 19.70 -26.33 1.03
C PRO A 94 20.53 -27.61 1.25
N ASP A 95 20.20 -28.36 2.30
CA ASP A 95 20.62 -29.75 2.43
C ASP A 95 19.83 -30.58 1.41
N ALA A 96 20.52 -31.05 0.37
CA ALA A 96 19.97 -31.82 -0.75
C ALA A 96 19.47 -33.23 -0.36
N SER A 97 19.27 -33.50 0.93
CA SER A 97 18.97 -34.83 1.47
C SER A 97 17.49 -35.05 1.83
N LYS A 98 16.59 -34.08 1.59
CA LYS A 98 15.18 -34.20 2.01
C LYS A 98 14.21 -34.28 0.82
N PRO A 99 13.44 -35.38 0.66
CA PRO A 99 12.44 -35.47 -0.39
C PRO A 99 11.22 -34.60 -0.07
N ALA A 100 10.60 -34.06 -1.12
CA ALA A 100 9.43 -33.17 -1.05
C ALA A 100 8.25 -33.82 -0.29
N PRO A 101 7.51 -33.08 0.54
CA PRO A 101 6.33 -33.62 1.21
C PRO A 101 5.15 -33.74 0.23
N ASN A 102 4.51 -34.92 0.23
CA ASN A 102 3.29 -35.19 -0.52
C ASN A 102 2.15 -34.29 -0.01
N ARG A 103 1.51 -33.52 -0.90
CA ARG A 103 0.27 -32.79 -0.62
C ARG A 103 -0.91 -33.76 -0.62
N GLU A 104 -1.51 -33.99 0.55
CA GLU A 104 -2.88 -34.50 0.65
C GLU A 104 -3.89 -33.33 0.69
N PRO A 105 -5.09 -33.47 0.10
CA PRO A 105 -6.06 -32.39 0.01
C PRO A 105 -6.76 -32.11 1.36
N SER A 106 -6.97 -30.84 1.65
CA SER A 106 -7.54 -30.33 2.90
C SER A 106 -9.00 -30.74 3.14
N PRO A 107 -9.42 -30.97 4.40
CA PRO A 107 -10.81 -31.25 4.74
C PRO A 107 -11.63 -29.96 4.87
N VAL A 108 -12.92 -30.07 4.51
CA VAL A 108 -13.95 -29.04 4.61
C VAL A 108 -14.52 -29.05 6.04
N VAL A 109 -14.61 -27.91 6.71
CA VAL A 109 -15.29 -27.80 8.04
C VAL A 109 -16.19 -26.57 8.10
N GLU A 110 -17.41 -26.82 8.57
CA GLU A 110 -18.57 -25.94 8.74
C GLU A 110 -18.42 -24.88 9.84
N LEU A 111 -19.44 -24.01 9.94
CA LEU A 111 -19.40 -22.59 10.27
C LEU A 111 -20.34 -22.29 11.46
N ASN A 112 -19.85 -21.94 12.66
CA ASN A 112 -20.75 -21.59 13.78
C ASN A 112 -20.18 -20.47 14.70
N GLU A 113 -20.89 -19.31 14.72
CA GLU A 113 -21.33 -18.44 15.85
C GLU A 113 -20.31 -17.97 16.92
N GLU A 114 -20.29 -16.77 17.51
CA GLU A 114 -21.23 -15.65 17.76
C GLU A 114 -20.35 -14.50 18.36
N ILE A 115 -20.64 -13.20 18.17
CA ILE A 115 -19.90 -12.10 18.85
C ILE A 115 -20.84 -11.17 19.62
N VAL A 116 -20.59 -11.11 20.93
CA VAL A 116 -21.29 -10.32 21.96
C VAL A 116 -20.77 -8.87 22.01
N VAL A 117 -21.70 -7.91 22.01
CA VAL A 117 -21.46 -6.46 22.13
C VAL A 117 -21.13 -6.07 23.58
N SER A 118 -20.12 -5.22 23.77
CA SER A 118 -19.95 -4.44 25.01
C SER A 118 -19.41 -3.03 24.71
N THR A 119 -20.03 -2.05 25.35
CA THR A 119 -19.96 -0.59 25.11
C THR A 119 -18.68 0.10 25.60
N PRO A 120 -18.27 1.25 25.01
CA PRO A 120 -17.02 1.97 25.36
C PRO A 120 -17.20 3.15 26.36
N PRO A 121 -16.14 3.60 27.06
CA PRO A 121 -16.05 4.89 27.77
C PRO A 121 -15.32 5.97 26.92
N PRO A 122 -15.29 7.25 27.37
CA PRO A 122 -15.64 8.41 26.53
C PRO A 122 -14.52 9.08 25.72
N THR A 123 -15.02 9.83 24.75
CA THR A 123 -14.48 10.66 23.67
C THR A 123 -13.42 11.70 24.04
N THR A 124 -12.49 11.94 23.11
CA THR A 124 -11.76 13.22 23.01
C THR A 124 -11.97 13.82 21.61
N THR A 125 -12.54 15.03 21.61
CA THR A 125 -12.40 16.15 20.67
C THR A 125 -12.43 15.87 19.16
N GLY A 126 -13.49 16.34 18.50
CA GLY A 126 -13.51 16.65 17.06
C GLY A 126 -14.30 15.69 16.16
N MET A 127 -14.61 14.48 16.64
CA MET A 127 -15.45 13.52 15.91
C MET A 127 -16.87 13.51 16.46
N THR A 128 -17.85 13.30 15.58
CA THR A 128 -19.21 12.99 16.04
C THR A 128 -19.22 11.62 16.72
N PRO A 129 -20.09 11.37 17.71
CA PRO A 129 -20.19 10.06 18.37
C PRO A 129 -20.41 8.90 17.40
N LEU A 130 -21.06 9.16 16.26
CA LEU A 130 -21.29 8.16 15.21
C LEU A 130 -20.01 7.83 14.43
N GLN A 131 -19.15 8.83 14.17
CA GLN A 131 -17.86 8.61 13.53
C GLN A 131 -16.92 7.83 14.45
N GLU A 132 -16.83 8.19 15.73
CA GLU A 132 -16.01 7.45 16.70
C GLU A 132 -16.50 6.01 16.88
N TYR A 133 -17.83 5.79 16.94
CA TYR A 133 -18.41 4.45 17.00
C TYR A 133 -18.11 3.62 15.75
N ARG A 134 -18.27 4.19 14.55
CA ARG A 134 -17.96 3.52 13.28
C ARG A 134 -16.48 3.13 13.19
N LEU A 135 -15.57 4.02 13.62
CA LEU A 135 -14.13 3.73 13.66
C LEU A 135 -13.78 2.59 14.63
N ARG A 136 -14.42 2.57 15.82
CA ARG A 136 -14.14 1.54 16.85
C ARG A 136 -14.80 0.19 16.58
N THR A 137 -15.85 0.14 15.77
CA THR A 137 -16.66 -1.08 15.54
C THR A 137 -16.60 -1.62 14.12
N PHE A 138 -15.76 -1.02 13.25
CA PHE A 138 -15.60 -1.50 11.89
C PHE A 138 -14.89 -2.85 11.85
N THR A 139 -15.65 -3.89 11.54
CA THR A 139 -15.13 -5.19 11.11
C THR A 139 -15.53 -5.39 9.64
N PRO A 140 -14.57 -5.55 8.71
CA PRO A 140 -14.93 -5.81 7.32
C PRO A 140 -15.61 -7.18 7.23
N VAL A 141 -16.80 -7.22 6.62
CA VAL A 141 -17.51 -8.48 6.34
C VAL A 141 -16.71 -9.26 5.29
N SER A 142 -16.25 -10.46 5.67
CA SER A 142 -15.52 -11.34 4.78
C SER A 142 -16.44 -11.98 3.74
N SER A 143 -16.16 -11.76 2.47
CA SER A 143 -16.61 -12.66 1.40
C SER A 143 -15.53 -12.77 0.32
N ASN A 144 -14.58 -13.69 0.54
CA ASN A 144 -13.71 -14.39 -0.43
C ASN A 144 -13.39 -13.70 -1.78
N SER A 145 -12.97 -12.44 -1.77
CA SER A 145 -12.16 -11.83 -2.84
C SER A 145 -10.99 -11.09 -2.19
N THR A 146 -9.78 -11.52 -2.51
CA THR A 146 -8.50 -11.01 -2.02
C THR A 146 -8.15 -9.67 -2.66
N GLU A 147 -9.00 -8.66 -2.54
CA GLU A 147 -8.75 -7.36 -3.18
C GLU A 147 -7.94 -6.44 -2.26
N LEU A 148 -6.81 -6.93 -1.74
CA LEU A 148 -5.82 -6.08 -1.08
C LEU A 148 -4.98 -5.39 -2.17
N GLY A 149 -4.59 -4.14 -1.90
CA GLY A 149 -3.44 -3.54 -2.56
C GLY A 149 -3.67 -2.65 -3.77
N ILE A 150 -2.77 -2.81 -4.74
CA ILE A 150 -2.66 -2.02 -5.97
C ILE A 150 -2.59 -2.95 -7.17
N LEU A 151 -3.23 -2.54 -8.25
CA LEU A 151 -3.12 -3.12 -9.58
C LEU A 151 -2.34 -2.17 -10.50
N SER A 152 -1.44 -2.73 -11.32
CA SER A 152 -0.71 -2.00 -12.36
C SER A 152 -1.11 -2.54 -13.73
N TRP A 153 -1.76 -1.70 -14.53
CA TRP A 153 -2.31 -2.01 -15.85
C TRP A 153 -1.39 -1.60 -17.02
N SER A 154 -0.37 -0.79 -16.74
CA SER A 154 0.63 -0.37 -17.72
C SER A 154 2.01 -0.28 -17.07
N ASP A 155 2.91 0.48 -17.69
CA ASP A 155 4.24 0.70 -17.17
C ASP A 155 4.23 1.28 -15.75
N PRO A 156 5.10 0.81 -14.83
CA PRO A 156 5.11 1.24 -13.43
C PRO A 156 5.33 2.74 -13.22
N TRP A 157 6.00 3.43 -14.14
CA TRP A 157 6.24 4.88 -14.05
C TRP A 157 5.05 5.74 -14.47
N ASP A 158 4.03 5.18 -15.14
CA ASP A 158 2.84 5.91 -15.55
C ASP A 158 1.70 5.72 -14.54
N ILE A 159 1.44 6.76 -13.74
CA ILE A 159 0.34 6.76 -12.76
C ILE A 159 -1.01 6.44 -13.40
N SER A 160 -1.22 6.72 -14.70
CA SER A 160 -2.48 6.43 -15.39
C SER A 160 -2.81 4.93 -15.50
N GLY A 161 -1.80 4.09 -15.30
CA GLY A 161 -1.91 2.63 -15.23
C GLY A 161 -2.20 2.08 -13.85
N TRP A 162 -2.17 2.91 -12.80
CA TRP A 162 -2.30 2.43 -11.42
C TRP A 162 -3.76 2.44 -10.97
N GLU A 163 -4.10 1.45 -10.16
CA GLU A 163 -5.39 1.38 -9.51
C GLU A 163 -5.23 0.86 -8.09
N PHE A 164 -5.72 1.62 -7.12
CA PHE A 164 -5.86 1.15 -5.76
C PHE A 164 -7.18 0.41 -5.61
N THR A 165 -7.16 -0.74 -4.94
CA THR A 165 -8.39 -1.52 -4.73
C THR A 165 -9.34 -0.79 -3.78
N GLU A 166 -10.63 -1.07 -3.89
CA GLU A 166 -11.64 -0.48 -3.00
C GLU A 166 -11.34 -0.78 -1.53
N LYS A 167 -10.91 -2.00 -1.21
CA LYS A 167 -10.60 -2.38 0.17
C LYS A 167 -9.40 -1.60 0.72
N PHE A 168 -8.36 -1.40 -0.08
CA PHE A 168 -7.24 -0.53 0.32
C PHE A 168 -7.74 0.91 0.52
N PHE A 169 -8.53 1.40 -0.43
CA PHE A 169 -9.08 2.75 -0.39
C PHE A 169 -9.99 3.01 0.82
N MET A 170 -10.82 2.05 1.22
CA MET A 170 -11.72 2.19 2.37
C MET A 170 -10.97 2.40 3.69
N LYS A 171 -9.75 1.83 3.80
CA LYS A 171 -8.92 1.97 5.01
C LYS A 171 -7.94 3.13 4.92
N TRP A 172 -7.30 3.30 3.77
CA TRP A 172 -6.17 4.20 3.57
C TRP A 172 -6.48 5.39 2.64
N GLY A 173 -7.72 5.57 2.21
CA GLY A 173 -8.12 6.59 1.24
C GLY A 173 -7.80 8.03 1.67
N TYR A 174 -7.69 8.29 2.98
CA TYR A 174 -7.23 9.59 3.49
C TYR A 174 -5.79 9.93 3.07
N LEU A 175 -4.94 8.93 2.81
CA LEU A 175 -3.59 9.14 2.27
C LEU A 175 -3.61 9.64 0.82
N MET A 176 -4.72 9.48 0.11
CA MET A 176 -4.90 9.92 -1.27
C MET A 176 -5.59 11.29 -1.37
N GLN A 177 -5.78 11.97 -0.23
CA GLN A 177 -6.34 13.31 -0.22
C GLN A 177 -5.46 14.26 -1.05
N GLY A 178 -6.10 15.04 -1.92
CA GLY A 178 -5.40 15.95 -2.84
C GLY A 178 -4.64 15.26 -3.98
N CYS A 179 -4.83 13.95 -4.20
CA CYS A 179 -4.19 13.18 -5.29
C CYS A 179 -5.19 12.84 -6.41
N PRO A 180 -5.66 13.82 -7.22
CA PRO A 180 -6.64 13.56 -8.27
C PRO A 180 -6.08 12.64 -9.37
N ASP A 181 -4.77 12.63 -9.60
CA ASP A 181 -4.09 11.70 -10.49
C ASP A 181 -4.29 10.24 -10.06
N VAL A 182 -4.15 9.95 -8.77
CA VAL A 182 -4.35 8.60 -8.19
C VAL A 182 -5.82 8.18 -8.30
N ILE A 183 -6.75 9.03 -7.87
CA ILE A 183 -8.18 8.71 -7.86
C ILE A 183 -8.72 8.56 -9.29
N ASN A 184 -8.34 9.46 -10.20
CA ASN A 184 -8.79 9.39 -11.60
C ASN A 184 -8.22 8.15 -12.30
N ALA A 185 -6.96 7.78 -12.03
CA ALA A 185 -6.37 6.57 -12.58
C ALA A 185 -7.11 5.32 -12.10
N ALA A 186 -7.37 5.19 -10.80
CA ALA A 186 -8.12 4.07 -10.26
C ALA A 186 -9.55 4.01 -10.84
N ASN A 187 -10.26 5.14 -10.87
CA ASN A 187 -11.64 5.20 -11.37
C ASN A 187 -11.77 4.91 -12.86
N LYS A 188 -10.77 5.26 -13.67
CA LYS A 188 -10.71 4.87 -15.08
C LYS A 188 -10.80 3.36 -15.24
N TRP A 189 -9.99 2.61 -14.50
CA TRP A 189 -9.94 1.14 -14.61
C TRP A 189 -11.16 0.45 -13.99
N ARG A 190 -11.62 0.94 -12.82
CA ARG A 190 -12.86 0.46 -12.19
C ARG A 190 -14.07 0.62 -13.11
N THR A 191 -14.22 1.81 -13.70
CA THR A 191 -15.32 2.08 -14.64
C THR A 191 -15.27 1.17 -15.87
N LEU A 192 -14.07 0.89 -16.40
CA LEU A 192 -13.90 -0.01 -17.55
C LEU A 192 -14.30 -1.46 -17.23
N ARG A 193 -14.22 -1.88 -15.96
CA ARG A 193 -14.70 -3.19 -15.49
C ARG A 193 -16.15 -3.19 -15.02
N GLY A 194 -16.82 -2.03 -15.02
CA GLY A 194 -18.19 -1.88 -14.53
C GLY A 194 -18.29 -1.84 -13.00
N GLU A 195 -17.21 -1.49 -12.31
CA GLU A 195 -17.19 -1.25 -10.86
C GLU A 195 -17.49 0.22 -10.52
N ASP A 196 -18.02 0.44 -9.32
CA ASP A 196 -18.32 1.79 -8.82
C ASP A 196 -17.03 2.59 -8.58
N PRO A 197 -17.01 3.89 -8.91
CA PRO A 197 -15.84 4.73 -8.68
C PRO A 197 -15.57 4.91 -7.17
N LEU A 198 -14.29 4.97 -6.81
CA LEU A 198 -13.82 5.44 -5.52
C LEU A 198 -14.19 6.92 -5.36
N VAL A 199 -14.85 7.24 -4.26
CA VAL A 199 -15.24 8.61 -3.92
C VAL A 199 -14.44 9.05 -2.69
N SER A 200 -13.59 10.05 -2.86
CA SER A 200 -12.93 10.70 -1.73
C SER A 200 -13.83 11.83 -1.20
N ASP A 201 -14.61 11.55 -0.15
CA ASP A 201 -15.43 12.56 0.53
C ASP A 201 -14.62 13.44 1.52
N LEU A 202 -13.29 13.50 1.37
CA LEU A 202 -12.36 14.09 2.34
C LEU A 202 -11.59 15.29 1.79
#